data_AF-A0A660SEN7-F1
#
_entry.id   AF-A0A660SEN7-F1
#
_cell.length_a   1.000
_cell.length_b   1.000
_cell.length_c   1.000
_cell.angle_alpha   90.00
_cell.angle_beta   90.00
_cell.angle_gamma   90.00
#
_symmetry.space_group_name_H-M   'P 1'
#
loop_
_entity.id
_entity.type
_entity.pdbx_description
1 polymer ?
#
loop_
_entity_poly.entity_id
_entity_poly.type
_entity_poly.pdbx_seq_one_letter_code
_entity_poly.pdbx_strand_id
1 'polypeptide(L)' 'MINYDILEGLTEIARDRGLNKEFVADILKDSLLTGAKRKFGRIDNIEVKISIDSGEIEIYQIKK' A
#
# COMPACT_ATOMS: atom_id res chain seq x y z
N MET A 1 10.98 2.47 -11.66
CA MET A 1 10.32 1.66 -12.70
C MET A 1 8.87 1.58 -12.29
N ILE A 2 7.93 2.10 -13.08
CA ILE A 2 6.51 2.17 -12.71
C ILE A 2 5.98 0.73 -12.62
N ASN A 3 5.40 0.36 -11.48
CA ASN A 3 4.86 -0.97 -11.28
C ASN A 3 3.41 -0.98 -11.79
N TYR A 4 3.26 -1.10 -13.12
CA TYR A 4 1.97 -1.00 -13.81
C TYR A 4 0.94 -1.99 -13.28
N ASP A 5 1.38 -3.19 -12.85
CA ASP A 5 0.50 -4.24 -12.33
C ASP A 5 -0.26 -3.82 -11.06
N ILE A 6 0.38 -3.04 -10.18
CA ILE A 6 -0.24 -2.53 -8.95
C ILE A 6 -1.32 -1.49 -9.30
N LEU A 7 -0.97 -0.56 -10.19
CA LEU A 7 -1.83 0.55 -10.59
C LEU A 7 -3.07 0.06 -11.34
N GLU A 8 -2.89 -0.92 -12.21
CA GLU A 8 -3.96 -1.58 -12.95
C GLU A 8 -4.87 -2.36 -11.98
N GLY A 9 -4.30 -3.17 -11.08
CA GLY A 9 -5.08 -3.91 -10.08
C GLY A 9 -5.88 -3.01 -9.13
N LEU A 10 -5.28 -1.90 -8.66
CA LEU A 10 -6.00 -0.90 -7.87
C LEU A 10 -7.15 -0.26 -8.66
N THR A 11 -6.93 0.00 -9.94
CA THR A 11 -7.93 0.59 -10.83
C THR A 11 -9.10 -0.36 -11.09
N GLU A 12 -8.82 -1.64 -11.31
CA GLU A 12 -9.87 -2.67 -11.47
C GLU A 12 -10.68 -2.83 -10.20
N ILE A 13 -10.04 -2.98 -9.04
CA ILE A 13 -10.76 -3.13 -7.74
C ILE A 13 -11.65 -1.92 -7.46
N ALA A 14 -11.14 -0.72 -7.73
CA ALA A 14 -11.90 0.52 -7.57
C ALA A 14 -13.13 0.54 -8.50
N ARG A 15 -12.95 0.20 -9.77
CA ARG A 15 -14.03 0.16 -10.77
C ARG A 15 -15.08 -0.89 -10.41
N ASP A 16 -14.69 -2.11 -10.11
CA ASP A 16 -15.59 -3.24 -9.87
C ASP A 16 -16.48 -3.02 -8.65
N ARG A 17 -15.96 -2.31 -7.65
CA ARG A 17 -16.69 -2.04 -6.39
C ARG A 17 -17.29 -0.64 -6.32
N GLY A 18 -17.14 0.18 -7.36
CA GLY A 18 -17.57 1.57 -7.35
C GLY A 18 -16.89 2.41 -6.26
N LEU A 19 -15.64 2.08 -5.93
CA LEU A 19 -14.84 2.74 -4.90
C LEU A 19 -13.88 3.74 -5.52
N ASN A 20 -13.44 4.70 -4.71
CA ASN A 20 -12.36 5.59 -5.12
C ASN A 20 -11.01 4.87 -5.07
N LYS A 21 -10.12 5.11 -6.03
CA LYS A 21 -8.76 4.54 -6.07
C LYS A 21 -7.97 4.88 -4.81
N GLU A 22 -8.09 6.11 -4.31
CA GLU A 22 -7.45 6.53 -3.05
C GLU A 22 -7.91 5.65 -1.88
N PHE A 23 -9.20 5.32 -1.82
CA PHE A 23 -9.73 4.45 -0.78
C PHE A 23 -9.19 3.01 -0.86
N VAL A 24 -9.04 2.48 -2.08
CA VAL A 24 -8.42 1.15 -2.28
C VAL A 24 -6.94 1.17 -1.89
N ALA A 25 -6.22 2.24 -2.22
CA ALA A 25 -4.83 2.43 -1.85
C ALA A 25 -4.65 2.52 -0.32
N ASP A 26 -5.54 3.21 0.39
CA ASP A 26 -5.51 3.28 1.86
C ASP A 26 -5.72 1.90 2.51
N ILE A 27 -6.69 1.12 2.02
CA ILE A 27 -6.90 -0.26 2.48
C ILE A 27 -5.66 -1.12 2.24
N LEU A 28 -5.03 -0.98 1.07
CA LEU A 28 -3.81 -1.70 0.73
C LEU A 28 -2.67 -1.32 1.68
N LYS A 29 -2.51 -0.03 1.97
CA LYS A 29 -1.51 0.49 2.91
C LYS A 29 -1.68 -0.12 4.31
N ASP A 30 -2.90 -0.15 4.83
CA ASP A 30 -3.18 -0.72 6.15
C ASP A 30 -2.94 -2.24 6.19
N SER A 31 -3.29 -2.93 5.11
CA SER A 31 -3.06 -4.36 4.95
C SER A 31 -1.55 -4.69 4.93
N LEU A 32 -0.77 -3.89 4.20
CA LEU A 32 0.68 -4.00 4.14
C LEU A 32 1.33 -3.68 5.49
N LEU A 33 0.89 -2.63 6.19
CA LEU A 33 1.37 -2.28 7.52
C LEU A 33 1.12 -3.43 8.50
N THR A 34 -0.07 -4.02 8.45
CA THR A 34 -0.44 -5.17 9.29
C THR A 34 0.44 -6.39 8.98
N GLY A 35 0.66 -6.69 7.70
CA GLY A 35 1.56 -7.76 7.26
C GLY A 35 3.01 -7.53 7.69
N ALA A 36 3.50 -6.30 7.54
CA ALA A 36 4.85 -5.90 7.93
C ALA A 36 5.05 -6.03 9.44
N LYS A 37 4.12 -5.54 10.27
CA LYS A 37 4.14 -5.74 11.73
C LYS A 37 4.16 -7.22 12.13
N ARG A 38 3.42 -8.08 11.41
CA ARG A 38 3.46 -9.53 11.65
C ARG A 38 4.81 -10.15 11.28
N LYS A 39 5.42 -9.71 10.17
CA LYS A 39 6.69 -10.27 9.65
C LYS A 39 7.91 -9.84 10.45
N PHE A 40 7.97 -8.56 10.86
CA PHE A 40 9.14 -7.97 11.51
C PHE A 40 9.03 -7.92 13.05
N GLY A 41 7.91 -8.33 13.63
CA GLY A 41 7.64 -8.23 15.06
C GLY A 41 6.93 -6.93 15.42
N ARG A 42 6.55 -6.74 16.71
CA ARG A 42 5.92 -5.51 17.22
C ARG A 42 6.91 -4.33 17.21
N ILE A 43 7.36 -3.95 16.02
CA ILE A 43 8.13 -2.74 15.80
C ILE A 43 7.16 -1.67 15.37
N ASP A 44 6.97 -0.69 16.26
CA ASP A 44 5.97 0.38 16.08
C ASP A 44 6.43 1.45 15.07
N ASN A 45 7.63 1.30 14.51
CA ASN A 45 8.28 2.27 13.65
C ASN A 45 8.28 1.85 12.17
N ILE A 46 7.24 1.16 11.70
CA ILE A 46 7.08 0.82 10.29
C ILE A 46 6.18 1.86 9.62
N GLU A 47 6.64 2.44 8.51
CA GLU A 47 5.87 3.34 7.65
C GLU A 47 5.70 2.71 6.27
N VAL A 48 4.49 2.80 5.73
CA VAL A 48 4.16 2.35 4.37
C VAL A 48 3.67 3.55 3.57
N LYS A 49 4.26 3.76 2.40
CA LYS A 49 3.85 4.78 1.43
C LYS A 49 3.43 4.11 0.13
N ILE A 50 2.35 4.62 -0.46
CA ILE A 50 1.85 4.19 -1.75
C ILE A 50 1.66 5.44 -2.60
N SER A 51 2.32 5.46 -3.75
CA SER A 51 2.11 6.48 -4.78
C SER A 51 1.06 5.99 -5.76
N ILE A 52 -0.11 6.60 -5.76
CA ILE A 52 -1.21 6.27 -6.69
C ILE A 52 -0.87 6.66 -8.13
N ASP A 53 0.06 7.58 -8.33
CA ASP A 53 0.46 8.08 -9.65
C ASP A 53 1.50 7.17 -10.32
N SER A 54 2.40 6.57 -9.52
CA SER A 54 3.47 5.69 -10.02
C SER A 54 3.27 4.21 -9.70
N GLY A 55 2.28 3.86 -8.86
CA GLY A 55 2.07 2.50 -8.37
C GLY A 55 3.20 2.00 -7.47
N GLU A 56 4.07 2.92 -7.01
CA GLU A 56 5.23 2.61 -6.20
C GLU A 56 4.82 2.41 -4.74
N ILE A 57 5.32 1.33 -4.16
CA ILE A 57 5.07 0.96 -2.77
C ILE A 57 6.42 0.94 -2.06
N GLU A 58 6.50 1.72 -1.00
CA GLU A 58 7.71 1.83 -0.19
C GLU A 58 7.38 1.48 1.26
N ILE A 59 8.20 0.61 1.86
CA ILE A 59 8.04 0.20 3.25
C ILE A 59 9.34 0.50 3.97
N TYR A 60 9.25 1.33 4.98
CA TYR A 60 10.39 1.81 5.76
C TYR A 60 10.27 1.36 7.20
N GLN A 61 11.41 0.99 7.79
CA GLN A 61 11.55 0.93 9.24
C GLN A 61 12.31 2.18 9.70
N ILE A 62 11.66 3.03 10.47
CA ILE A 62 12.23 4.29 10.97
C ILE A 62 13.02 4.00 12.25
N LYS A 63 14.32 3.74 12.12
CA LYS A 63 15.19 3.71 13.30
C LYS A 63 15.32 5.13 13.86
N LYS A 64 14.92 5.28 15.12
CA LYS A 64 15.16 6.50 15.90
C LYS A 64 16.63 6.58 16.32
#